data_AF-T1CJ22-F1
#
_entry.id   AF-T1CJ22-F1
#
_cell.length_a   1.000
_cell.length_b   1.000
_cell.length_c   1.000
_cell.angle_alpha   90.00
_cell.angle_beta   90.00
_cell.angle_gamma   90.00
#
_symmetry.space_group_name_H-M   'P 1'
#
loop_
_entity.id
_entity.type
_entity.pdbx_description
1 polymer ?
#
loop_
_entity_poly.entity_id
_entity_poly.type
_entity_poly.pdbx_seq_one_letter_code
_entity_poly.pdbx_strand_id
1 'polypeptide(L)'
;MYGSVAKRSDTAASDIDLLIVSDPLTYADAMTALHPLMQRLGREINPTLYSRDELRKRIAAGNSFVTRVLAQPRLWLIGSDDALAA
;
A
#
# COMPACT_ATOMS: atom_id res chain seq x y z
N MET A 1 -2.19 4.40 0.76
CA MET A 1 -2.11 4.15 2.22
C MET A 1 -3.44 3.59 2.69
N TYR A 2 -3.39 2.43 3.34
CA TYR A 2 -4.59 1.69 3.78
C TYR A 2 -4.33 1.12 5.16
N GLY A 3 -5.10 1.51 6.17
CA GLY A 3 -4.80 1.15 7.55
C GLY A 3 -5.26 2.22 8.52
N SER A 4 -5.01 2.03 9.81
CA SER A 4 -5.46 2.87 10.95
C SER A 4 -5.24 4.38 10.76
N VAL A 5 -4.27 4.78 9.93
CA VAL A 5 -4.02 6.17 9.54
C VAL A 5 -5.19 6.79 8.76
N ALA A 6 -5.88 6.02 7.91
CA ALA A 6 -7.07 6.49 7.20
C ALA A 6 -8.32 6.58 8.09
N LYS A 7 -8.30 5.95 9.26
CA LYS A 7 -9.42 5.90 10.22
C LYS A 7 -9.32 6.95 11.36
N ARG A 8 -8.35 7.87 11.35
CA ARG A 8 -8.14 8.90 12.39
C ARG A 8 -8.05 8.34 13.84
N SER A 9 -7.63 7.09 14.01
CA SER A 9 -7.50 6.43 15.32
C SER A 9 -6.05 6.35 15.80
N ASP A 10 -5.15 7.19 15.27
CA ASP A 10 -3.72 7.01 15.48
C ASP A 10 -3.32 7.40 16.92
N THR A 11 -2.85 6.41 17.68
CA THR A 11 -1.79 6.65 18.67
C THR A 11 -0.49 6.86 17.90
N ALA A 12 0.47 7.59 18.45
CA ALA A 12 1.73 7.98 17.78
C ALA A 12 2.66 6.81 17.38
N ALA A 13 2.19 5.56 17.40
CA ALA A 13 2.96 4.32 17.25
C ALA A 13 2.46 3.38 16.14
N SER A 14 1.42 3.69 15.36
CA SER A 14 0.98 2.73 14.33
C SER A 14 1.96 2.65 13.15
N ASP A 15 2.09 1.47 12.56
CA ASP A 15 2.89 1.28 11.35
C ASP A 15 2.19 1.83 10.10
N ILE A 16 2.97 2.12 9.06
CA ILE A 16 2.46 2.64 7.78
C ILE A 16 2.38 1.52 6.75
N ASP A 17 1.16 1.08 6.45
CA ASP A 17 0.90 0.11 5.38
C ASP A 17 0.82 0.78 4.00
N LEU A 18 1.71 0.38 3.08
CA LEU A 18 1.74 0.84 1.70
C LEU A 18 1.43 -0.31 0.75
N LEU A 19 0.47 -0.12 -0.14
CA LEU A 19 0.30 -0.98 -1.31
C LEU A 19 0.92 -0.26 -2.51
N ILE A 20 1.87 -0.92 -3.17
CA ILE A 20 2.52 -0.46 -4.40
C ILE A 20 2.11 -1.42 -5.52
N VAL A 21 1.61 -0.87 -6.61
CA VAL A 21 1.25 -1.65 -7.80
C VAL A 21 2.17 -1.21 -8.93
N SER A 22 3.09 -2.07 -9.32
CA SER A 22 4.11 -1.76 -10.32
C SER A 22 4.62 -3.04 -10.97
N ASP A 23 4.71 -3.04 -12.30
CA ASP A 23 5.31 -4.13 -13.06
C ASP A 23 6.84 -4.07 -13.11
N PRO A 24 7.50 -2.89 -13.22
CA PRO A 24 8.97 -2.83 -13.27
C PRO A 24 9.67 -2.75 -11.91
N LEU A 25 8.96 -2.42 -10.82
CA LEU A 25 9.59 -2.21 -9.52
C LEU A 25 9.78 -3.53 -8.79
N THR A 26 10.94 -3.76 -8.18
CA THR A 26 11.16 -4.87 -7.26
C THR A 26 10.97 -4.47 -5.81
N TYR A 27 10.85 -5.45 -4.91
CA TYR A 27 10.77 -5.18 -3.47
C TYR A 27 12.02 -4.47 -2.95
N ALA A 28 13.20 -4.82 -3.48
CA ALA A 28 14.46 -4.18 -3.11
C ALA A 28 14.45 -2.69 -3.49
N ASP A 29 13.99 -2.35 -4.70
CA ASP A 29 13.90 -0.95 -5.15
C ASP A 29 12.96 -0.13 -4.26
N ALA A 30 11.81 -0.71 -3.91
CA ALA A 30 10.85 -0.08 -3.02
C ALA A 30 11.46 0.18 -1.63
N MET A 31 12.14 -0.82 -1.06
CA MET A 31 12.76 -0.69 0.25
C MET A 31 13.91 0.31 0.27
N THR A 32 14.73 0.36 -0.79
CA THR A 32 15.79 1.36 -0.93
C THR A 32 15.24 2.78 -0.91
N ALA A 33 14.09 3.02 -1.56
CA ALA A 33 13.44 4.33 -1.56
C ALA A 33 12.75 4.67 -0.22
N LEU A 34 12.20 3.66 0.47
CA LEU A 34 11.45 3.86 1.72
C LEU A 34 12.33 3.96 2.96
N HIS A 35 13.52 3.35 2.97
CA HIS A 35 14.38 3.29 4.15
C HIS A 35 14.74 4.69 4.72
N PRO A 36 15.13 5.70 3.90
CA PRO A 36 15.37 7.05 4.42
C PRO A 36 14.10 7.69 5.01
N LEU A 37 12.92 7.35 4.50
CA LEU A 37 11.65 7.86 5.01
C LEU A 37 11.31 7.22 6.37
N MET A 38 11.53 5.91 6.54
CA MET A 38 11.36 5.22 7.82
C MET A 38 12.23 5.86 8.91
N GLN A 39 13.50 6.13 8.61
CA GLN A 39 14.44 6.80 9.53
C GLN A 39 13.95 8.19 9.92
N ARG A 40 13.44 8.97 8.95
CA ARG A 40 12.95 10.33 9.21
C ARG A 40 11.63 10.36 9.98
N LEU A 41 10.75 9.40 9.73
CA LEU A 41 9.45 9.31 10.40
C LEU A 41 9.55 8.65 11.78
N GLY A 42 10.63 7.91 12.05
CA GLY A 42 10.74 7.07 13.25
C GLY A 42 9.65 5.98 13.30
N ARG A 43 9.13 5.57 12.13
CA ARG A 43 8.02 4.63 11.99
C ARG A 43 8.37 3.55 10.99
N GLU A 44 7.87 2.35 11.24
CA GLU A 44 7.95 1.26 10.27
C GLU A 44 7.01 1.52 9.10
N ILE A 45 7.48 1.19 7.89
CA ILE A 45 6.70 1.22 6.66
C ILE A 45 6.68 -0.19 6.13
N ASN A 46 5.47 -0.74 5.95
CA ASN A 46 5.23 -2.09 5.45
C ASN A 46 4.74 -2.02 4.00
N PRO A 47 5.64 -2.10 3.00
CA PRO A 47 5.25 -2.15 1.60
C PRO A 47 4.77 -3.55 1.21
N THR A 48 3.56 -3.63 0.68
CA THR A 48 3.06 -4.74 -0.13
C THR A 48 3.21 -4.36 -1.59
N LEU A 49 3.92 -5.17 -2.37
CA LEU A 49 4.15 -4.93 -3.79
C LEU A 49 3.41 -5.98 -4.63
N TYR A 50 2.61 -5.52 -5.59
CA TYR A 50 1.96 -6.37 -6.59
C TYR A 50 2.27 -5.89 -8.00
N SER A 51 2.34 -6.81 -8.95
CA SER A 51 2.17 -6.47 -10.36
C SER A 51 0.70 -6.16 -10.66
N ARG A 52 0.41 -5.54 -11.81
CA ARG A 52 -0.97 -5.30 -12.23
C ARG A 52 -1.74 -6.61 -12.41
N ASP A 53 -1.08 -7.62 -12.98
CA ASP A 53 -1.68 -8.93 -13.20
C ASP A 53 -2.00 -9.64 -11.88
N GLU A 54 -1.08 -9.60 -10.91
CA GLU A 54 -1.29 -10.18 -9.59
C GLU A 54 -2.42 -9.49 -8.83
N LEU A 55 -2.48 -8.15 -8.91
CA LEU A 55 -3.58 -7.39 -8.32
C LEU A 55 -4.92 -7.84 -8.92
N ARG A 56 -5.05 -7.91 -10.25
CA ARG A 56 -6.29 -8.36 -10.90
C ARG A 56 -6.69 -9.76 -10.48
N LYS A 57 -5.73 -10.71 -10.45
CA LYS A 57 -5.97 -12.08 -9.98
C LYS A 57 -6.48 -12.11 -8.53
N ARG A 58 -5.89 -11.31 -7.64
CA ARG A 58 -6.30 -11.23 -6.23
C ARG A 58 -7.67 -10.59 -6.06
N ILE A 59 -8.02 -9.59 -6.88
CA ILE A 59 -9.37 -9.00 -6.93
C ILE A 59 -10.38 -10.06 -7.36
N ALA A 60 -10.11 -10.75 -8.47
CA ALA A 60 -11.00 -11.80 -8.98
C ALA A 60 -11.16 -12.98 -8.00
N ALA A 61 -10.10 -13.30 -7.26
CA ALA A 61 -10.13 -14.34 -6.22
C ALA A 61 -10.80 -13.89 -4.91
N GLY A 62 -11.27 -12.64 -4.80
CA GLY A 62 -11.90 -12.12 -3.58
C GLY A 62 -10.94 -12.04 -2.40
N ASN A 63 -9.64 -11.82 -2.65
CA ASN A 63 -8.62 -11.80 -1.61
C ASN A 63 -8.96 -10.77 -0.51
N SER A 64 -9.05 -11.23 0.74
CA SER A 64 -9.52 -10.43 1.88
C SER A 64 -8.69 -9.16 2.13
N PHE A 65 -7.38 -9.19 1.86
CA PHE A 65 -6.53 -8.01 1.96
C PHE A 65 -6.89 -6.98 0.89
N VAL A 66 -6.94 -7.40 -0.38
CA VAL A 66 -7.23 -6.49 -1.49
C VAL A 66 -8.66 -5.95 -1.39
N THR A 67 -9.64 -6.79 -1.05
CA THR A 67 -11.02 -6.36 -0.82
C THR A 67 -11.13 -5.36 0.32
N ARG A 68 -10.41 -5.56 1.43
CA ARG A 68 -10.38 -4.61 2.56
C ARG A 68 -9.74 -3.28 2.18
N VAL A 69 -8.61 -3.34 1.47
CA VAL A 69 -7.92 -2.18 0.90
C VAL A 69 -8.88 -1.42 -0.03
N LEU A 70 -9.60 -2.13 -0.91
CA LEU A 70 -10.63 -1.60 -1.81
C LEU A 70 -11.90 -1.11 -1.11
N ALA A 71 -12.21 -1.56 0.11
CA ALA A 71 -13.40 -1.14 0.84
C ALA A 71 -13.17 0.02 1.83
N GLN A 72 -11.91 0.38 2.12
CA GLN A 72 -11.59 1.41 3.10
C GLN A 72 -11.25 2.76 2.43
N PRO A 73 -11.45 3.88 3.14
CA PRO A 73 -10.88 5.16 2.75
C PRO A 73 -9.37 5.01 2.58
N ARG A 74 -8.84 5.54 1.48
CA ARG A 74 -7.44 5.39 1.08
C ARG A 74 -6.84 6.73 0.76
N LEU A 75 -5.57 6.90 1.11
CA LEU A 75 -4.80 8.02 0.59
C LEU A 75 -3.97 7.55 -0.59
N TRP A 76 -4.21 8.14 -1.75
CA TRP A 76 -3.35 8.00 -2.92
C TRP A 76 -2.07 8.82 -2.71
N LEU A 77 -0.91 8.18 -2.78
CA LEU A 77 0.37 8.87 -2.77
C LEU A 77 0.81 9.23 -4.20
N ILE A 78 0.55 8.32 -5.14
CA ILE A 78 0.77 8.47 -6.58
C ILE A 78 -0.35 7.70 -7.30
N GLY A 79 -0.95 8.30 -8.33
CA GLY A 79 -2.06 7.71 -9.10
C GLY A 79 -3.45 8.10 -8.60
N SER A 80 -4.48 7.40 -9.12
CA SER A 80 -5.90 7.58 -8.81
C SER A 80 -6.62 6.22 -8.79
N ASP A 81 -7.91 6.20 -8.47
CA ASP A 81 -8.73 4.97 -8.50
C ASP A 81 -8.72 4.28 -9.89
N ASP A 82 -8.48 5.02 -10.97
CA ASP A 82 -8.31 4.49 -12.33
C ASP A 82 -7.11 3.54 -12.44
N ALA A 83 -6.12 3.64 -11.54
CA ALA A 83 -4.99 2.73 -11.49
C ALA A 83 -5.36 1.32 -10.97
N LEU A 84 -6.51 1.18 -10.29
CA LEU A 84 -7.06 -0.09 -9.79
C LEU A 84 -8.19 -0.62 -10.66
N ALA A 85 -8.77 0.22 -11.52
CA ALA A 85 -9.75 -0.19 -12.51
C ALA A 85 -9.05 -1.10 -13.54
N ALA A 86 -9.50 -2.34 -13.60
CA ALA A 86 -9.05 -3.34 -14.58
C ALA A 86 -9.53 -2.99 -15.98
#